data_AF-A0A7Y8L5P8-F1
#
_entry.id   AF-A0A7Y8L5P8-F1
#
_cell.length_a   1.000
_cell.length_b   1.000
_cell.length_c   1.000
_cell.angle_alpha   90.00
_cell.angle_beta   90.00
_cell.angle_gamma   90.00
#
_symmetry.space_group_name_H-M   'P 1'
#
loop_
_entity.id
_entity.type
_entity.pdbx_description
1 polymer ?
#
loop_
_entity_poly.entity_id
_entity_poly.type
_entity_poly.pdbx_seq_one_letter_code
_entity_poly.pdbx_strand_id
1 'polypeptide(L)' 'MRSDVNIFIKREKCYVCGICIERCIMDNLRMYLAPCRQACPIHMNCQGYVRLIAQGKE' A
#
# COMPACT_ATOMS: atom_id res chain seq x y z
N MET A 1 -20.44 2.61 3.80
CA MET A 1 -19.64 3.75 4.30
C MET A 1 -18.36 3.18 4.92
N ARG A 2 -17.17 3.49 4.40
CA ARG A 2 -15.88 3.15 5.07
C ARG A 2 -15.57 4.27 6.05
N SER A 3 -15.30 3.95 7.31
CA SER A 3 -14.96 4.93 8.35
C SER A 3 -13.50 5.35 8.25
N ASP A 4 -13.23 6.65 8.34
CA ASP A 4 -11.88 7.22 8.38
C ASP A 4 -11.35 7.34 9.84
N VAL A 5 -12.15 6.95 10.84
CA VAL A 5 -11.81 7.05 12.28
C VAL A 5 -10.98 5.84 12.75
N ASN A 6 -11.24 4.65 12.21
CA ASN A 6 -10.52 3.42 12.58
C ASN A 6 -10.07 2.67 11.32
N ILE A 7 -8.86 3.00 10.85
CA ILE A 7 -8.25 2.36 9.69
C ILE A 7 -7.48 1.13 10.17
N PHE A 8 -8.02 -0.06 9.87
CA PHE A 8 -7.35 -1.33 10.16
C PHE A 8 -6.66 -1.90 8.92
N ILE A 9 -5.33 -2.03 8.96
CA ILE A 9 -4.52 -2.54 7.84
C ILE A 9 -4.17 -4.01 8.07
N LYS A 10 -4.77 -4.90 7.27
CA LYS A 10 -4.39 -6.31 7.15
C LYS A 10 -3.08 -6.44 6.37
N ARG A 11 -1.95 -6.54 7.07
CA ARG A 11 -0.59 -6.54 6.47
C ARG A 11 -0.40 -7.69 5.48
N GLU A 12 -1.01 -8.83 5.75
CA GLU A 12 -0.98 -10.03 4.92
C GLU A 12 -1.71 -9.87 3.59
N LYS A 13 -2.68 -8.96 3.49
CA LYS A 13 -3.43 -8.67 2.25
C LYS A 13 -3.01 -7.36 1.56
N CYS A 14 -2.15 -6.58 2.20
CA CYS A 14 -1.73 -5.28 1.69
C CYS A 14 -0.85 -5.44 0.44
N TYR A 15 -1.17 -4.72 -0.64
CA TYR A 15 -0.37 -4.61 -1.87
C TYR A 15 0.10 -3.16 -2.12
N VAL A 16 0.22 -2.37 -1.05
CA VAL A 16 0.91 -1.07 -1.03
C VAL A 16 0.23 -0.02 -1.93
N CYS A 17 -1.10 0.05 -1.88
CA CYS A 17 -1.90 0.98 -2.71
C CYS A 17 -1.94 2.43 -2.21
N GLY A 18 -1.52 2.72 -0.97
CA GLY A 18 -1.49 4.09 -0.43
C GLY A 18 -2.82 4.65 0.10
N ILE A 19 -3.96 4.04 -0.20
CA ILE A 19 -5.29 4.56 0.19
C ILE A 19 -5.41 4.80 1.71
N CYS A 20 -4.80 3.96 2.53
CA CYS A 20 -4.85 4.11 4.00
C CYS A 20 -4.10 5.35 4.50
N ILE A 21 -2.98 5.72 3.86
CA ILE A 21 -2.22 6.92 4.25
C ILE A 21 -2.90 8.19 3.75
N GLU A 22 -3.47 8.17 2.54
CA GLU A 22 -4.13 9.34 1.94
C GLU A 22 -5.40 9.76 2.67
N ARG A 23 -6.12 8.79 3.25
CA ARG A 23 -7.41 9.04 3.94
C ARG A 23 -7.28 9.26 5.44
N CYS A 24 -6.10 9.08 6.01
CA CYS A 24 -5.92 9.21 7.46
C CYS A 24 -6.01 10.70 7.85
N ILE A 25 -7.15 11.11 8.41
CA ILE A 25 -7.35 12.49 8.88
C ILE A 25 -6.34 12.94 9.96
N MET A 26 -5.77 11.98 10.68
CA MET A 26 -4.75 12.22 11.71
C MET A 26 -3.32 12.21 11.16
N ASP A 27 -3.11 11.87 9.88
CA ASP A 27 -1.79 11.69 9.26
C ASP A 27 -0.84 10.77 10.08
N ASN A 28 -1.38 9.76 10.77
CA ASN A 28 -0.60 8.88 11.66
C ASN A 28 -0.05 7.62 10.97
N LEU A 29 -0.28 7.45 9.66
CA LEU A 29 0.12 6.26 8.92
C LEU A 29 1.26 6.57 7.97
N ARG A 30 2.34 5.78 8.06
CA ARG A 30 3.49 5.87 7.15
C ARG A 30 3.62 4.59 6.34
N MET A 31 3.84 4.74 5.04
CA MET A 31 4.02 3.63 4.10
C MET A 31 5.49 3.54 3.70
N TYR A 32 6.06 2.33 3.76
CA TYR A 32 7.41 2.08 3.28
C TYR A 32 7.40 1.70 1.80
N LEU A 33 8.03 2.53 0.97
CA LEU A 33 8.21 2.28 -0.46
C LEU A 33 9.50 1.51 -0.68
N ALA A 34 9.40 0.38 -1.36
CA ALA A 34 10.56 -0.39 -1.78
C ALA A 34 11.36 0.39 -2.85
N PRO A 35 12.70 0.19 -2.90
CA PRO A 35 13.56 0.89 -3.85
C PRO A 35 13.17 0.62 -5.30
N CYS A 36 12.60 -0.55 -5.61
CA CYS A 36 12.12 -0.87 -6.96
C CYS A 36 11.01 0.06 -7.47
N ARG A 37 10.15 0.57 -6.58
CA ARG A 37 9.11 1.55 -6.94
C ARG A 37 9.70 2.95 -7.11
N GLN A 38 10.66 3.32 -6.25
CA GLN A 38 11.36 4.61 -6.34
C GLN A 38 12.21 4.71 -7.61
N ALA A 39 12.87 3.62 -8.01
CA ALA A 39 13.69 3.55 -9.21
C ALA A 39 12.86 3.41 -10.50
N CYS A 40 11.55 3.13 -10.42
CA CYS A 40 10.73 2.91 -11.60
C CYS A 40 10.50 4.23 -12.36
N PRO A 41 10.94 4.37 -13.62
CA PRO A 41 10.86 5.63 -14.37
C PRO A 41 9.42 6.03 -14.71
N ILE A 42 8.49 5.07 -14.71
CA ILE A 42 7.06 5.28 -14.95
C ILE A 42 6.23 5.23 -13.65
N HIS A 43 6.89 5.22 -12.49
CA HIS A 43 6.26 5.20 -11.17
C HIS A 43 5.26 4.05 -10.94
N MET A 44 5.47 2.91 -11.60
CA MET A 44 4.66 1.71 -11.42
C MET A 44 4.78 1.17 -9.98
N ASN A 45 3.68 0.66 -9.43
CA ASN A 45 3.68 -0.02 -8.14
C ASN A 45 4.23 -1.46 -8.23
N CYS A 46 5.50 -1.60 -8.60
CA CYS A 46 6.18 -2.90 -8.71
C CYS A 46 6.11 -3.71 -7.40
N GLN A 47 6.27 -3.02 -6.25
CA GLN A 47 6.15 -3.62 -4.91
C GLN A 47 4.79 -4.27 -4.69
N GLY A 48 3.71 -3.65 -5.18
CA GLY A 48 2.36 -4.21 -5.11
C GLY A 48 2.22 -5.50 -5.90
N TYR A 49 2.73 -5.54 -7.14
CA TYR A 49 2.70 -6.75 -7.98
C TYR A 49 3.44 -7.92 -7.33
N VAL A 50 4.68 -7.69 -6.85
CA VAL A 50 5.45 -8.73 -6.14
C VAL A 50 4.66 -9.26 -4.93
N ARG A 51 3.92 -8.39 -4.24
CA ARG A 51 3.13 -8.77 -3.07
C ARG A 51 1.84 -9.51 -3.42
N LEU A 52 1.26 -9.26 -4.59
CA LEU A 52 0.13 -10.03 -5.11
C LEU A 52 0.58 -11.45 -5.49
N ILE A 53 1.71 -11.58 -6.20
CA ILE A 53 2.32 -12.87 -6.54
C ILE A 53 2.64 -13.66 -5.25
N ALA A 54 3.24 -13.02 -4.25
CA ALA A 54 3.52 -13.65 -2.96
C ALA A 54 2.26 -14.09 -2.19
N GLN A 55 1.10 -13.52 -2.51
CA GLN A 55 -0.21 -13.94 -1.98
C GLN A 55 -0.88 -15.03 -2.82
N GLY A 56 -0.24 -15.51 -3.90
CA GLY A 56 -0.84 -16.44 -4.86
C GLY A 56 -1.96 -15.80 -5.69
N LYS A 57 -1.86 -14.49 -5.93
CA LYS A 57 -2.80 -13.74 -6.78
C LYS A 57 -2.04 -13.28 -8.02
N GLU A 58 -2.38 -13.87 -9.15
CA GLU A 58 -1.90 -13.55 -10.50
C GLU A 58 -3.04 -13.04 -11.38
#